data_AF-A0A7K6XT80-F1
#
_entry.id   AF-A0A7K6XT80-F1
#
_cell.length_a   1.000
_cell.length_b   1.000
_cell.length_c   1.000
_cell.angle_alpha   90.00
_cell.angle_beta   90.00
_cell.angle_gamma   90.00
#
_symmetry.space_group_name_H-M   'P 1'
#
loop_
_entity.id
_entity.type
_entity.pdbx_description
1 polymer ?
#
loop_
_entity_poly.entity_id
_entity_poly.type
_entity_poly.pdbx_seq_one_letter_code
_entity_poly.pdbx_strand_id
1 'polypeptide(L)'
;MAAADSPSTALRRRDLCSRGIRLAGKMRADVIDLLDAYVEQQGLDASASVAAVEGMPLAAVERWDEQTGTQRLLENLAAYRAFHALLAQMLEEQREQLGEADAGLGRALAAVLLQVSAFAYHLEELLRLENRGIPGEEEDGPPPPPRLSLFEQKLRGLGVLRELAQWAVRSVRDLRQLAKPSPATGAAPGLADSP
;
A
#
# COMPACT_ATOMS: atom_id res chain seq x y z
N MET A 1 -21.93 20.68 -10.57
CA MET A 1 -23.05 19.78 -10.18
C MET A 1 -22.46 18.45 -9.76
N ALA A 2 -22.52 18.09 -8.47
CA ALA A 2 -22.10 16.78 -8.01
C ALA A 2 -23.19 15.77 -8.40
N ALA A 3 -22.89 14.85 -9.31
CA ALA A 3 -23.80 13.75 -9.61
C ALA A 3 -23.94 12.89 -8.35
N ALA A 4 -25.17 12.70 -7.88
CA ALA A 4 -25.44 11.74 -6.82
C ALA A 4 -24.97 10.36 -7.30
N ASP A 5 -24.18 9.67 -6.47
CA ASP A 5 -23.74 8.30 -6.72
C ASP A 5 -24.96 7.44 -7.09
N SER A 6 -24.97 6.85 -8.29
CA SER A 6 -26.01 5.89 -8.65
C SER A 6 -25.92 4.69 -7.71
N PRO A 7 -27.04 4.06 -7.31
CA PRO A 7 -27.01 2.92 -6.39
C PRO A 7 -26.10 1.77 -6.88
N SER A 8 -25.93 1.62 -8.20
CA SER A 8 -24.99 0.70 -8.82
C SER A 8 -23.50 1.04 -8.57
N THR A 9 -23.11 2.33 -8.62
CA THR A 9 -21.73 2.76 -8.37
C THR A 9 -21.37 2.60 -6.90
N ALA A 10 -22.29 2.89 -5.99
CA ALA A 10 -22.11 2.69 -4.55
C ALA A 10 -21.90 1.19 -4.19
N LEU A 11 -22.68 0.28 -4.80
CA LEU A 11 -22.50 -1.16 -4.62
C LEU A 11 -21.16 -1.65 -5.17
N ARG A 12 -20.77 -1.18 -6.37
CA ARG A 12 -19.47 -1.52 -6.97
C ARG A 12 -18.30 -1.02 -6.12
N ARG A 13 -18.40 0.21 -5.57
CA ARG A 13 -17.39 0.77 -4.65
C ARG A 13 -17.22 -0.10 -3.42
N ARG A 14 -18.33 -0.50 -2.80
CA ARG A 14 -18.30 -1.35 -1.60
C ARG A 14 -17.68 -2.72 -1.86
N ASP A 15 -17.99 -3.34 -3.00
CA ASP A 15 -17.40 -4.62 -3.38
C ASP A 15 -15.89 -4.49 -3.64
N LEU A 16 -15.46 -3.48 -4.38
CA LEU A 16 -14.04 -3.18 -4.59
C LEU A 16 -13.32 -2.90 -3.26
N CYS A 17 -13.89 -2.13 -2.36
CA CYS A 17 -13.30 -1.91 -1.04
C CYS A 17 -13.16 -3.23 -0.26
N SER A 18 -14.17 -4.10 -0.32
CA SER A 18 -14.16 -5.41 0.36
C SER A 18 -13.09 -6.33 -0.21
N ARG A 19 -12.92 -6.36 -1.55
CA ARG A 19 -11.82 -7.10 -2.21
C ARG A 19 -10.47 -6.54 -1.82
N GLY A 20 -10.30 -5.22 -1.84
CA GLY A 20 -9.05 -4.56 -1.44
C GLY A 20 -8.66 -4.88 0.00
N ILE A 21 -9.62 -4.87 0.94
CA ILE A 21 -9.38 -5.25 2.34
C ILE A 21 -8.85 -6.69 2.44
N ARG A 22 -9.39 -7.63 1.66
CA ARG A 22 -8.91 -9.02 1.63
C ARG A 22 -7.50 -9.13 1.05
N LEU A 23 -7.23 -8.44 -0.05
CA LEU A 23 -5.90 -8.41 -0.69
C LEU A 23 -4.84 -7.86 0.27
N ALA A 24 -5.09 -6.69 0.88
CA ALA A 24 -4.17 -6.08 1.84
C ALA A 24 -3.98 -6.97 3.08
N GLY A 25 -5.05 -7.61 3.57
CA GLY A 25 -4.97 -8.55 4.69
C GLY A 25 -4.12 -9.78 4.39
N LYS A 26 -4.27 -10.37 3.19
CA LYS A 26 -3.46 -11.51 2.74
C LYS A 26 -1.99 -11.12 2.55
N MET A 27 -1.74 -10.01 1.86
CA MET A 27 -0.39 -9.49 1.66
C MET A 27 0.30 -9.19 2.99
N ARG A 28 -0.40 -8.62 3.98
CA ARG A 28 0.17 -8.41 5.32
C ARG A 28 0.64 -9.72 5.96
N ALA A 29 -0.16 -10.79 5.87
CA ALA A 29 0.23 -12.08 6.44
C ALA A 29 1.51 -12.59 5.77
N ASP A 30 1.56 -12.53 4.44
CA ASP A 30 2.71 -13.03 3.66
C ASP A 30 3.96 -12.18 3.87
N VAL A 31 3.82 -10.87 4.09
CA VAL A 31 4.92 -9.98 4.43
C VAL A 31 5.46 -10.26 5.84
N ILE A 32 4.61 -10.66 6.80
CA ILE A 32 5.06 -11.06 8.14
C ILE A 32 5.87 -12.37 8.05
N ASP A 33 5.36 -13.37 7.34
CA ASP A 33 6.09 -14.63 7.14
C ASP A 33 7.43 -14.39 6.42
N LEU A 34 7.45 -13.49 5.43
CA LEU A 34 8.65 -13.07 4.73
C LEU A 34 9.63 -12.29 5.65
N LEU A 35 9.13 -11.44 6.54
CA LEU A 35 9.96 -10.70 7.48
C LEU A 35 10.72 -11.66 8.40
N ASP A 36 10.03 -12.67 8.93
CA ASP A 36 10.64 -13.67 9.82
C ASP A 36 11.74 -14.45 9.09
N ALA A 37 11.45 -14.93 7.87
CA ALA A 37 12.45 -15.60 7.02
C ALA A 37 13.64 -14.69 6.68
N TYR A 38 13.38 -13.43 6.34
CA TYR A 38 14.40 -12.46 6.01
C TYR A 38 15.34 -12.19 7.20
N VAL A 39 14.80 -12.00 8.40
CA VAL A 39 15.61 -11.77 9.61
C VAL A 39 16.51 -12.98 9.89
N GLU A 40 15.97 -14.19 9.82
CA GLU A 40 16.70 -15.44 10.06
C GLU A 40 17.84 -15.60 9.05
N GLN A 41 17.55 -15.51 7.76
CA GLN A 41 18.52 -15.76 6.70
C GLN A 41 19.58 -14.66 6.57
N GLN A 42 19.22 -13.42 6.91
CA GLN A 42 20.17 -12.31 6.88
C GLN A 42 21.00 -12.19 8.17
N GLY A 43 20.67 -12.94 9.22
CA GLY A 43 21.33 -12.90 10.52
C GLY A 43 21.14 -11.56 11.24
N LEU A 44 19.95 -10.96 11.10
CA LEU A 44 19.64 -9.65 11.66
C LEU A 44 18.95 -9.77 13.02
N ASP A 45 19.01 -8.69 13.79
CA ASP A 45 18.15 -8.51 14.96
C ASP A 45 16.80 -7.92 14.52
N ALA A 46 15.69 -8.60 14.83
CA ALA A 46 14.33 -8.14 14.58
C ALA A 46 13.96 -6.84 15.30
N SER A 47 14.82 -6.31 16.17
CA SER A 47 14.68 -5.00 16.83
C SER A 47 15.67 -3.94 16.31
N ALA A 48 16.53 -4.28 15.35
CA ALA A 48 17.53 -3.35 14.83
C ALA A 48 16.88 -2.06 14.32
N SER A 49 17.46 -0.93 14.72
CA SER A 49 17.07 0.39 14.22
C SER A 49 17.43 0.49 12.74
N VAL A 50 16.43 0.79 11.92
CA VAL A 50 16.63 1.05 10.49
C VAL A 50 16.67 2.57 10.32
N ALA A 51 17.76 3.08 9.75
CA ALA A 51 17.85 4.50 9.42
C ALA A 51 16.76 4.88 8.41
N ALA A 52 16.37 6.16 8.38
CA ALA A 52 15.43 6.65 7.39
C ALA A 52 16.00 6.39 5.98
N VAL A 53 15.30 5.56 5.21
CA VAL A 53 15.68 5.20 3.84
C VAL A 53 15.02 6.21 2.90
N GLU A 54 15.81 6.84 2.06
CA GLU A 54 15.30 7.76 1.04
C GLU A 54 14.29 7.04 0.12
N GLY A 55 13.14 7.66 -0.12
CA GLY A 55 12.06 7.08 -0.93
C GLY A 55 11.20 6.02 -0.24
N MET A 56 11.47 5.64 1.02
CA MET A 56 10.62 4.71 1.77
C MET A 56 9.34 5.41 2.25
N PRO A 57 8.15 4.96 1.83
CA PRO A 57 6.90 5.53 2.30
C PRO A 57 6.67 5.18 3.77
N LEU A 58 6.43 6.18 4.62
CA LEU A 58 6.11 5.96 6.03
C LEU A 58 4.61 5.78 6.24
N ALA A 59 4.22 4.73 6.97
CA ALA A 59 2.81 4.45 7.20
C ALA A 59 2.14 5.46 8.15
N ALA A 60 2.90 6.03 9.08
CA ALA A 60 2.40 6.99 10.06
C ALA A 60 2.04 8.34 9.40
N VAL A 61 0.84 8.86 9.71
CA VAL A 61 0.37 10.17 9.23
C VAL A 61 -0.29 10.93 10.37
N GLU A 62 0.21 12.14 10.62
CA GLU A 62 -0.23 13.06 11.68
C GLU A 62 -1.70 13.50 11.55
N ARG A 63 -2.28 13.48 10.34
CA ARG A 63 -3.64 14.00 10.05
C ARG A 63 -4.49 13.02 9.26
N TRP A 64 -4.46 11.76 9.69
CA TRP A 64 -5.13 10.67 8.97
C TRP A 64 -6.65 10.85 8.89
N ASP A 65 -7.30 11.46 9.88
CA ASP A 65 -8.74 11.68 9.97
C ASP A 65 -9.24 12.78 9.03
N GLU A 66 -8.40 13.76 8.71
CA GLU A 66 -8.71 14.87 7.81
C GLU A 66 -8.71 14.46 6.32
N GLN A 67 -8.15 13.28 5.99
CA GLN A 67 -8.02 12.83 4.60
C GLN A 67 -9.36 12.45 3.97
N THR A 68 -9.59 13.00 2.78
CA THR A 68 -10.67 12.58 1.88
C THR A 68 -10.46 11.15 1.36
N GLY A 69 -11.54 10.50 0.92
CA GLY A 69 -11.46 9.15 0.34
C GLY A 69 -10.46 9.05 -0.82
N THR A 70 -10.41 10.07 -1.69
CA THR A 70 -9.45 10.11 -2.79
C THR A 70 -8.02 10.32 -2.32
N GLN A 71 -7.76 11.22 -1.36
CA GLN A 71 -6.40 11.41 -0.83
C GLN A 71 -5.85 10.10 -0.27
N ARG A 72 -6.68 9.35 0.47
CA ARG A 72 -6.32 8.01 0.94
C ARG A 72 -5.92 7.10 -0.20
N LEU A 73 -6.72 7.01 -1.27
CA LEU A 73 -6.41 6.14 -2.42
C LEU A 73 -5.13 6.56 -3.14
N LEU A 74 -4.91 7.86 -3.35
CA LEU A 74 -3.72 8.38 -4.01
C LEU A 74 -2.45 8.11 -3.19
N GLU A 75 -2.50 8.34 -1.88
CA GLU A 75 -1.36 8.07 -0.99
C GLU A 75 -1.07 6.57 -0.90
N ASN A 76 -2.10 5.74 -0.84
CA ASN A 76 -1.91 4.28 -0.92
C ASN A 76 -1.25 3.91 -2.25
N LEU A 77 -1.76 4.39 -3.39
CA LEU A 77 -1.20 4.06 -4.70
C LEU A 77 0.27 4.48 -4.83
N ALA A 78 0.61 5.70 -4.40
CA ALA A 78 1.99 6.18 -4.39
C ALA A 78 2.91 5.30 -3.53
N ALA A 79 2.44 4.90 -2.33
CA ALA A 79 3.21 4.02 -1.45
C ALA A 79 3.46 2.64 -2.08
N TYR A 80 2.44 2.01 -2.67
CA TYR A 80 2.61 0.69 -3.30
C TYR A 80 3.47 0.73 -4.56
N ARG A 81 3.47 1.83 -5.32
CA ARG A 81 4.43 2.03 -6.43
C ARG A 81 5.87 2.14 -5.92
N ALA A 82 6.10 2.88 -4.84
CA ALA A 82 7.42 2.95 -4.21
C ALA A 82 7.87 1.59 -3.63
N PHE A 83 6.98 0.85 -2.95
CA PHE A 83 7.29 -0.49 -2.47
C PHE A 83 7.59 -1.47 -3.59
N HIS A 84 6.91 -1.37 -4.74
CA HIS A 84 7.23 -2.18 -5.91
C HIS A 84 8.68 -1.97 -6.35
N ALA A 85 9.12 -0.72 -6.48
CA ALA A 85 10.51 -0.41 -6.83
C ALA A 85 11.52 -0.93 -5.80
N LEU A 86 11.24 -0.72 -4.50
CA LEU A 86 12.11 -1.15 -3.39
C LEU A 86 12.22 -2.68 -3.31
N LEU A 87 11.10 -3.41 -3.47
CA LEU A 87 11.07 -4.87 -3.46
C LEU A 87 11.76 -5.45 -4.70
N ALA A 88 11.59 -4.84 -5.88
CA ALA A 88 12.29 -5.24 -7.09
C ALA A 88 13.81 -5.09 -6.93
N GLN A 89 14.26 -3.98 -6.33
CA GLN A 89 15.67 -3.76 -5.99
C GLN A 89 16.17 -4.81 -5.00
N MET A 90 15.42 -5.09 -3.93
CA MET A 90 15.78 -6.13 -2.95
C MET A 90 15.91 -7.50 -3.61
N LEU A 91 14.99 -7.87 -4.50
CA LEU A 91 15.04 -9.16 -5.18
C LEU A 91 16.30 -9.30 -6.04
N GLU A 92 16.71 -8.23 -6.72
CA GLU A 92 17.94 -8.22 -7.52
C GLU A 92 19.19 -8.34 -6.64
N GLU A 93 19.27 -7.56 -5.56
CA GLU A 93 20.39 -7.64 -4.60
C GLU A 93 20.50 -9.04 -3.96
N GLN A 94 19.37 -9.68 -3.64
CA GLN A 94 19.37 -11.05 -3.11
C GLN A 94 19.88 -12.07 -4.14
N ARG A 95 19.52 -11.92 -5.42
CA ARG A 95 19.99 -12.77 -6.51
C ARG A 95 21.50 -12.66 -6.70
N GLU A 96 22.03 -11.44 -6.66
CA GLU A 96 23.47 -11.18 -6.80
C GLU A 96 24.28 -11.75 -5.63
N GLN A 97 23.74 -11.73 -4.40
CA GLN A 97 24.47 -12.13 -3.19
C GLN A 97 24.46 -13.64 -2.92
N LEU A 98 23.32 -14.31 -3.10
CA LEU A 98 23.11 -15.66 -2.56
C LEU A 98 22.89 -16.73 -3.63
N GLY A 99 22.63 -16.34 -4.88
CA GLY A 99 22.35 -17.28 -5.97
C GLY A 99 21.25 -18.30 -5.59
N GLU A 100 21.47 -19.59 -5.89
CA GLU A 100 20.52 -20.68 -5.61
C GLU A 100 20.38 -21.04 -4.12
N ALA A 101 21.33 -20.64 -3.26
CA ALA A 101 21.33 -21.00 -1.85
C ALA A 101 20.13 -20.41 -1.09
N ASP A 102 19.52 -19.35 -1.63
CA ASP A 102 18.37 -18.67 -1.04
C ASP A 102 17.15 -18.57 -1.97
N ALA A 103 16.93 -19.63 -2.76
CA ALA A 103 15.78 -19.72 -3.64
C ALA A 103 14.43 -19.63 -2.89
N GLY A 104 14.40 -19.92 -1.58
CA GLY A 104 13.24 -19.75 -0.70
C GLY A 104 12.86 -18.28 -0.52
N LEU A 105 13.79 -17.46 -0.04
CA LEU A 105 13.58 -16.02 0.16
C LEU A 105 13.25 -15.31 -1.14
N GLY A 106 14.00 -15.63 -2.20
CA GLY A 106 13.79 -15.04 -3.52
C GLY A 106 12.37 -15.30 -4.06
N ARG A 107 11.84 -16.52 -3.88
CA ARG A 107 10.45 -16.84 -4.26
C ARG A 107 9.43 -16.11 -3.40
N ALA A 108 9.66 -16.01 -2.09
CA ALA A 108 8.77 -15.29 -1.18
C ALA A 108 8.73 -13.78 -1.50
N LEU A 109 9.89 -13.16 -1.76
CA LEU A 109 10.01 -11.78 -2.22
C LEU A 109 9.26 -11.56 -3.54
N ALA A 110 9.46 -12.43 -4.53
CA ALA A 110 8.76 -12.33 -5.81
C ALA A 110 7.23 -12.47 -5.66
N ALA A 111 6.76 -13.33 -4.75
CA ALA A 111 5.34 -13.48 -4.46
C ALA A 111 4.75 -12.20 -3.83
N VAL A 112 5.43 -11.61 -2.86
CA VAL A 112 5.01 -10.33 -2.25
C VAL A 112 5.06 -9.19 -3.27
N LEU A 113 6.08 -9.13 -4.12
CA LEU A 113 6.15 -8.15 -5.21
C LEU A 113 4.92 -8.22 -6.12
N LEU A 114 4.50 -9.43 -6.51
CA LEU A 114 3.30 -9.63 -7.31
C LEU A 114 2.03 -9.17 -6.59
N GLN A 115 1.92 -9.40 -5.27
CA GLN A 115 0.80 -8.92 -4.47
C GLN A 115 0.74 -7.40 -4.39
N VAL A 116 1.89 -6.75 -4.26
CA VAL A 116 2.01 -5.28 -4.30
C VAL A 116 1.52 -4.74 -5.64
N SER A 117 1.94 -5.33 -6.77
CA SER A 117 1.44 -4.94 -8.10
C SER A 117 -0.07 -5.14 -8.21
N ALA A 118 -0.58 -6.30 -7.80
CA ALA A 118 -2.01 -6.61 -7.84
C ALA A 118 -2.83 -5.62 -7.00
N PHE A 119 -2.32 -5.22 -5.83
CA PHE A 119 -2.98 -4.25 -4.97
C PHE A 119 -2.94 -2.84 -5.57
N ALA A 120 -1.82 -2.42 -6.18
CA ALA A 120 -1.72 -1.15 -6.89
C ALA A 120 -2.74 -1.05 -8.03
N TYR A 121 -2.85 -2.09 -8.88
CA TYR A 121 -3.88 -2.13 -9.94
C TYR A 121 -5.31 -2.08 -9.39
N HIS A 122 -5.55 -2.73 -8.25
CA HIS A 122 -6.84 -2.67 -7.58
C HIS A 122 -7.18 -1.25 -7.08
N LEU A 123 -6.19 -0.52 -6.54
CA LEU A 123 -6.36 0.88 -6.13
C LEU A 123 -6.63 1.80 -7.34
N GLU A 124 -6.00 1.54 -8.47
CA GLU A 124 -6.30 2.27 -9.71
C GLU A 124 -7.74 2.03 -10.19
N GLU A 125 -8.26 0.80 -10.09
CA GLU A 125 -9.67 0.53 -10.42
C GLU A 125 -10.62 1.34 -9.51
N LEU A 126 -10.31 1.42 -8.22
CA LEU A 126 -11.05 2.26 -7.27
C LEU A 126 -10.98 3.76 -7.64
N LEU A 127 -9.81 4.28 -8.04
CA LEU A 127 -9.66 5.67 -8.47
C LEU A 127 -10.43 5.97 -9.76
N ARG A 128 -10.41 5.06 -10.74
CA ARG A 128 -11.20 5.16 -11.97
C ARG A 128 -12.70 5.22 -11.66
N LEU A 129 -13.17 4.43 -10.70
CA LEU A 129 -14.58 4.44 -10.28
C LEU A 129 -14.98 5.77 -9.64
N GLU A 130 -14.08 6.42 -8.90
CA GLU A 130 -14.27 7.75 -8.31
C GLU A 130 -14.19 8.90 -9.35
N ASN A 131 -14.13 8.57 -10.66
CA ASN A 131 -14.06 9.53 -11.79
C ASN A 131 -12.90 10.54 -11.67
N ARG A 132 -11.80 10.15 -11.01
CA ARG A 132 -10.59 10.97 -10.98
C ARG A 132 -9.55 10.33 -11.87
N GLY A 133 -8.98 11.12 -12.79
CA GLY A 133 -7.88 10.67 -13.63
C GLY A 133 -6.78 10.07 -12.75
N ILE A 134 -6.25 8.92 -13.16
CA ILE A 134 -5.09 8.33 -12.51
C ILE A 134 -3.94 9.31 -12.72
N PRO A 135 -3.23 9.77 -11.67
CA PRO A 135 -2.01 10.51 -11.86
C PRO A 135 -1.08 9.67 -12.73
N GLY A 136 -0.67 10.22 -13.87
CA GLY A 136 0.30 9.58 -14.74
C GLY A 136 1.54 9.18 -13.94
N GLU A 137 2.16 8.07 -14.32
CA GLU A 137 3.50 7.77 -13.84
C GLU A 137 4.41 8.89 -14.36
N GLU A 138 4.79 9.81 -13.49
CA GLU A 138 5.89 10.73 -13.77
C GLU A 138 7.16 9.86 -13.84
N GLU A 139 7.48 9.41 -15.06
CA GLU A 139 8.78 8.85 -15.41
C GLU A 139 9.83 9.97 -15.39
N ASP A 140 10.19 10.43 -14.20
CA ASP A 140 11.56 10.88 -13.98
C ASP A 140 12.22 9.77 -13.17
N GLY A 141 13.02 8.96 -13.86
CA GLY A 141 13.69 7.82 -13.25
C GLY A 141 14.56 8.34 -12.11
N PRO A 142 14.34 7.90 -10.85
CA PRO A 142 15.13 8.40 -9.74
C PRO A 142 16.62 8.14 -10.02
N PRO A 143 17.51 9.06 -9.60
CA PRO A 143 18.94 8.86 -9.77
C PRO A 143 19.35 7.52 -9.17
N PRO A 144 20.35 6.83 -9.75
CA PRO A 144 20.78 5.53 -9.27
C PRO A 144 21.10 5.64 -7.78
N PRO A 145 20.52 4.79 -6.92
CA PRO A 145 20.69 4.92 -5.50
C PRO A 145 22.18 4.80 -5.14
N PRO A 146 22.63 5.50 -4.08
CA PRO A 146 24.00 5.37 -3.61
C PRO A 146 24.33 3.90 -3.32
N ARG A 147 25.57 3.49 -3.61
CA ARG A 147 26.03 2.13 -3.33
C ARG A 147 26.11 1.93 -1.82
N LEU A 148 25.08 1.32 -1.26
CA LEU A 148 25.03 0.92 0.13
C LEU A 148 25.97 -0.25 0.38
N SER A 149 26.58 -0.31 1.56
CA SER A 149 27.25 -1.51 2.05
C SER A 149 26.25 -2.66 2.20
N LEU A 150 26.74 -3.91 2.19
CA LEU A 150 25.88 -5.09 2.36
C LEU A 150 25.05 -5.03 3.65
N PHE A 151 25.64 -4.52 4.73
CA PHE A 151 24.93 -4.36 6.00
C PHE A 151 23.79 -3.33 5.89
N GLU A 152 24.04 -2.19 5.24
CA GLU A 152 23.01 -1.18 5.00
C GLU A 152 21.91 -1.68 4.07
N GLN A 153 22.23 -2.47 3.04
CA GLN A 153 21.24 -3.12 2.17
C GLN A 153 20.35 -4.06 2.98
N LYS A 154 20.95 -4.88 3.85
CA LYS A 154 20.22 -5.80 4.74
C LYS A 154 19.25 -5.05 5.66
N LEU A 155 19.72 -3.99 6.32
CA LEU A 155 18.88 -3.14 7.17
C LEU A 155 17.79 -2.42 6.37
N ARG A 156 18.11 -1.94 5.17
CA ARG A 156 17.13 -1.33 4.26
C ARG A 156 16.00 -2.30 3.95
N GLY A 157 16.32 -3.54 3.57
CA GLY A 157 15.32 -4.55 3.28
C GLY A 157 14.43 -4.89 4.48
N LEU A 158 15.01 -4.95 5.69
CA LEU A 158 14.25 -5.10 6.93
C LEU A 158 13.26 -3.94 7.13
N GLY A 159 13.69 -2.69 6.90
CA GLY A 159 12.83 -1.52 6.97
C GLY A 159 11.68 -1.56 5.94
N VAL A 160 11.99 -1.93 4.69
CA VAL A 160 10.99 -2.03 3.60
C VAL A 160 9.88 -3.00 3.99
N LEU A 161 10.23 -4.19 4.49
CA LEU A 161 9.24 -5.19 4.87
C LEU A 161 8.41 -4.76 6.08
N ARG A 162 9.02 -4.10 7.08
CA ARG A 162 8.29 -3.54 8.23
C ARG A 162 7.29 -2.48 7.81
N GLU A 163 7.73 -1.50 7.02
CA GLU A 163 6.84 -0.42 6.56
C GLU A 163 5.74 -0.97 5.65
N LEU A 164 6.03 -1.93 4.76
CA LEU A 164 5.01 -2.57 3.94
C LEU A 164 3.93 -3.27 4.80
N ALA A 165 4.33 -3.95 5.86
CA ALA A 165 3.38 -4.57 6.80
C ALA A 165 2.49 -3.52 7.50
N GLN A 166 3.05 -2.36 7.86
CA GLN A 166 2.30 -1.26 8.46
C GLN A 166 1.38 -0.58 7.45
N TRP A 167 1.84 -0.37 6.23
CA TRP A 167 1.03 0.15 5.14
C TRP A 167 -0.15 -0.75 4.83
N ALA A 168 0.01 -2.07 4.86
CA ALA A 168 -1.12 -2.98 4.68
C ALA A 168 -2.21 -2.78 5.77
N VAL A 169 -1.82 -2.54 7.03
CA VAL A 169 -2.78 -2.19 8.11
C VAL A 169 -3.48 -0.87 7.81
N ARG A 170 -2.71 0.15 7.41
CA ARG A 170 -3.24 1.46 7.04
C ARG A 170 -4.21 1.35 5.87
N SER A 171 -3.87 0.64 4.80
CA SER A 171 -4.71 0.43 3.62
C SER A 171 -6.04 -0.21 3.99
N VAL A 172 -6.04 -1.21 4.88
CA VAL A 172 -7.28 -1.80 5.39
C VAL A 172 -8.13 -0.76 6.12
N ARG A 173 -7.51 0.09 6.94
CA ARG A 173 -8.20 1.17 7.67
C ARG A 173 -8.80 2.20 6.70
N ASP A 174 -8.04 2.59 5.67
CA ASP A 174 -8.47 3.53 4.64
C ASP A 174 -9.64 2.97 3.83
N LEU A 175 -9.53 1.75 3.31
CA LEU A 175 -10.60 1.10 2.55
C LEU A 175 -11.88 0.90 3.37
N ARG A 176 -11.75 0.66 4.68
CA ARG A 176 -12.91 0.64 5.60
C ARG A 176 -13.60 2.00 5.72
N GLN A 177 -12.86 3.10 5.68
CA GLN A 177 -13.45 4.44 5.65
C GLN A 177 -14.14 4.71 4.31
N LEU A 178 -13.52 4.35 3.19
CA LEU A 178 -14.14 4.48 1.86
C LEU A 178 -15.41 3.64 1.69
N ALA A 179 -15.48 2.49 2.35
CA ALA A 179 -16.66 1.62 2.32
C ALA A 179 -17.85 2.19 3.10
N LYS A 180 -17.66 3.20 3.95
CA LYS A 180 -18.77 3.82 4.70
C LYS A 180 -19.67 4.59 3.73
N PRO A 181 -20.99 4.53 3.92
CA PRO A 181 -21.89 5.41 3.21
C PRO A 181 -21.57 6.86 3.59
N SER A 182 -21.45 7.74 2.60
CA SER A 182 -21.38 9.18 2.86
C SER A 182 -22.68 9.58 3.57
N PRO A 183 -22.65 10.37 4.65
CA PRO A 183 -23.88 10.85 5.25
C PRO A 183 -24.65 11.60 4.17
N ALA A 184 -25.80 11.06 3.77
CA ALA A 184 -26.72 11.77 2.93
C ALA A 184 -27.00 13.11 3.63
N THR A 185 -26.67 14.22 2.97
CA THR A 185 -27.08 15.56 3.39
C THR A 185 -28.55 15.47 3.75
N GLY A 186 -28.82 15.63 5.05
CA GLY A 186 -30.09 15.29 5.67
C GLY A 186 -31.25 15.89 4.87
N ALA A 187 -32.25 15.04 4.64
CA ALA A 187 -33.58 15.48 4.27
C ALA A 187 -33.98 16.62 5.22
N ALA A 188 -34.25 17.79 4.66
CA ALA A 188 -34.87 18.87 5.40
C ALA A 188 -36.19 18.34 6.00
N PRO A 189 -36.45 18.56 7.30
CA PRO A 189 -37.72 18.17 7.89
C PRO A 189 -38.82 18.99 7.20
N GLY A 190 -39.84 18.29 6.71
CA GLY A 190 -41.01 18.92 6.12
C GLY A 190 -41.57 19.96 7.08
N LEU A 191 -41.59 21.21 6.64
CA LEU A 191 -42.46 22.23 7.22
C LEU A 191 -43.89 21.79 6.91
N ALA A 192 -44.49 21.12 7.88
CA ALA A 192 -45.91 20.87 7.91
C ALA A 192 -46.62 22.20 8.15
N ASP A 193 -47.54 22.53 7.25
CA ASP A 193 -48.54 23.58 7.36
C ASP A 193 -49.30 23.54 8.68
N SER A 194 -49.68 24.72 9.19
CA SER A 194 -51.06 25.08 9.64
C SER A 194 -51.05 26.31 10.57
N PRO A 195 -52.17 27.03 10.73
CA PRO A 195 -53.25 27.37 9.78
C PRO A 195 -53.38 28.89 9.55
#